data_AF-A0A6G2V2K2-F1
#
_entry.id   AF-A0A6G2V2K2-F1
#
_cell.length_a   1.000
_cell.length_b   1.000
_cell.length_c   1.000
_cell.angle_alpha   90.00
_cell.angle_beta   90.00
_cell.angle_gamma   90.00
#
_symmetry.space_group_name_H-M   'P 1'
#
loop_
_entity.id
_entity.type
_entity.pdbx_description
1 polymer ?
#
loop_
_entity_poly.entity_id
_entity_poly.type
_entity_poly.pdbx_seq_one_letter_code
_entity_poly.pdbx_strand_id
1 'polypeptide(L)'
;MITSSPVGEWSWEPRAKDAEFRHGHAAQTATDLWRRLAEPGLARPGGKAGVRVSHRNDPRDRVVIRIDCPGTWLEPGGTYRAEKLFAVQVEVWGGTLLVATLETYSDAWLTRDTRGREQPEVYALNAPRLAAALDGISALLGGPPEPGEENRYAAPSTTGFRDVRAEGPAYDDAWGTFETLDRTRLLDSRLPRSEDDYEQIADGPVRYVAVRRDDRTLGFVWAAVDDSAAGYVPRTAAGDEAFDAGAAWVTVLREARRSGLTPLAALRDAVRRPAPPEAGVIAQGGPAEAPSLDALEELSGRY
;
A
#
# COMPACT_ATOMS: atom_id res chain seq x y z
N MET A 1 -4.43 5.64 7.28
CA MET A 1 -4.10 5.62 5.84
C MET A 1 -3.30 4.38 5.48
N ILE A 2 -3.32 4.01 4.19
CA ILE A 2 -2.43 2.98 3.61
C ILE A 2 -1.37 3.67 2.75
N THR A 3 -0.10 3.39 3.00
CA THR A 3 1.06 3.93 2.27
C THR A 3 1.53 2.95 1.18
N SER A 4 2.27 3.46 0.19
CA SER A 4 2.88 2.66 -0.88
C SER A 4 4.20 2.04 -0.45
N SER A 5 4.87 2.65 0.52
CA SER A 5 6.06 2.13 1.19
C SER A 5 5.74 1.65 2.61
N PRO A 6 6.47 0.68 3.18
CA PRO A 6 6.24 0.21 4.55
C PRO A 6 6.32 1.35 5.57
N VAL A 7 5.38 1.36 6.51
CA VAL A 7 5.41 2.17 7.74
C VAL A 7 6.37 1.55 8.77
N GLY A 8 6.44 0.22 8.82
CA GLY A 8 7.34 -0.49 9.71
C GLY A 8 7.74 -1.86 9.18
N GLU A 9 8.87 -2.35 9.68
CA GLU A 9 9.48 -3.61 9.30
C GLU A 9 10.02 -4.33 10.55
N TRP A 10 9.93 -5.66 10.56
CA TRP A 10 10.53 -6.54 11.57
C TRP A 10 11.16 -7.73 10.87
N SER A 11 12.38 -8.09 11.25
CA SER A 11 13.08 -9.26 10.73
C SER A 11 13.35 -10.29 11.82
N TRP A 12 13.40 -11.56 11.42
CA TRP A 12 13.80 -12.67 12.26
C TRP A 12 14.79 -13.54 11.49
N GLU A 13 15.87 -13.93 12.17
CA GLU A 13 16.86 -14.88 11.66
C GLU A 13 16.83 -16.16 12.52
N PRO A 14 15.84 -17.04 12.32
CA PRO A 14 15.75 -18.27 13.09
C PRO A 14 16.97 -19.16 12.83
N ARG A 15 17.50 -19.75 13.91
CA ARG A 15 18.60 -20.72 13.80
C ARG A 15 18.09 -22.06 13.32
N ALA A 16 18.79 -22.67 12.36
CA ALA A 16 18.52 -24.05 11.95
C ALA A 16 18.78 -25.00 13.12
N LYS A 17 17.81 -25.87 13.45
CA LYS A 17 17.95 -26.83 14.56
C LYS A 17 18.75 -28.09 14.17
N ASP A 18 18.63 -28.59 12.93
CA ASP A 18 19.17 -29.92 12.56
C ASP A 18 19.67 -30.04 11.10
N ALA A 19 20.33 -29.00 10.56
CA ALA A 19 20.86 -28.87 9.19
C ALA A 19 19.84 -28.50 8.09
N GLU A 20 20.33 -27.67 7.15
CA GLU A 20 19.75 -27.17 5.89
C GLU A 20 18.23 -26.87 5.84
N PHE A 21 17.87 -25.60 5.73
CA PHE A 21 16.57 -25.13 5.23
C PHE A 21 16.35 -25.61 3.79
N ARG A 22 15.67 -26.76 3.64
CA ARG A 22 15.14 -27.18 2.33
C ARG A 22 14.18 -26.13 1.77
N HIS A 23 14.08 -26.00 0.44
CA HIS A 23 13.18 -25.03 -0.22
C HIS A 23 11.71 -25.10 0.24
N GLY A 24 11.21 -26.28 0.63
CA GLY A 24 9.87 -26.44 1.20
C GLY A 24 9.67 -25.74 2.55
N HIS A 25 10.74 -25.51 3.32
CA HIS A 25 10.67 -24.77 4.58
C HIS A 25 10.29 -23.30 4.35
N ALA A 26 10.77 -22.67 3.27
CA ALA A 26 10.41 -21.29 2.98
C ALA A 26 8.88 -21.13 2.82
N ALA A 27 8.25 -22.05 2.07
CA ALA A 27 6.81 -22.02 1.82
C ALA A 27 6.00 -22.34 3.09
N GLN A 28 6.47 -23.31 3.89
CA GLN A 28 5.85 -23.65 5.16
C GLN A 28 5.93 -22.48 6.14
N THR A 29 7.11 -21.89 6.32
CA THR A 29 7.32 -20.71 7.16
C THR A 29 6.44 -19.55 6.70
N ALA A 30 6.41 -19.23 5.40
CA ALA A 30 5.56 -18.16 4.88
C ALA A 30 4.07 -18.40 5.18
N THR A 31 3.61 -19.66 5.08
CA THR A 31 2.23 -20.04 5.42
C THR A 31 1.95 -19.90 6.91
N ASP A 32 2.87 -20.33 7.77
CA ASP A 32 2.71 -20.24 9.22
C ASP A 32 2.72 -18.78 9.70
N LEU A 33 3.58 -17.93 9.11
CA LEU A 33 3.58 -16.48 9.34
C LEU A 33 2.25 -15.84 8.92
N TRP A 34 1.72 -16.19 7.75
CA TRP A 34 0.41 -15.71 7.31
C TRP A 34 -0.69 -16.12 8.31
N ARG A 35 -0.66 -17.34 8.84
CA ARG A 35 -1.64 -17.78 9.86
C ARG A 35 -1.54 -16.95 11.14
N ARG A 36 -0.33 -16.59 11.60
CA ARG A 36 -0.14 -15.72 12.76
C ARG A 36 -0.69 -14.32 12.56
N LEU A 37 -0.69 -13.81 11.34
CA LEU A 37 -1.38 -12.56 11.00
C LEU A 37 -2.90 -12.76 10.89
N ALA A 38 -3.35 -13.91 10.40
CA ALA A 38 -4.77 -14.20 10.21
C ALA A 38 -5.53 -14.34 11.55
N GLU A 39 -4.89 -14.90 12.58
CA GLU A 39 -5.46 -15.08 13.93
C GLU A 39 -6.08 -13.78 14.52
N PRO A 40 -5.38 -12.63 14.54
CA PRO A 40 -5.94 -11.34 14.95
C PRO A 40 -6.69 -10.59 13.83
N GLY A 41 -6.97 -11.23 12.68
CA GLY A 41 -7.65 -10.62 11.53
C GLY A 41 -6.80 -9.60 10.75
N LEU A 42 -5.47 -9.67 10.88
CA LEU A 42 -4.52 -8.79 10.18
C LEU A 42 -4.16 -9.32 8.78
N ALA A 43 -4.40 -10.60 8.52
CA ALA A 43 -4.37 -11.17 7.19
C ALA A 43 -5.69 -11.89 6.86
N ARG A 44 -6.09 -11.85 5.59
CA ARG A 44 -7.26 -12.52 5.03
C ARG A 44 -6.86 -13.32 3.79
N PRO A 45 -7.67 -14.32 3.42
CA PRO A 45 -7.49 -15.01 2.14
C PRO A 45 -7.62 -14.02 0.95
N GLY A 46 -7.04 -14.41 -0.19
CA GLY A 46 -7.06 -13.62 -1.43
C GLY A 46 -5.84 -12.73 -1.64
N GLY A 47 -4.77 -12.92 -0.87
CA GLY A 47 -3.50 -12.23 -1.08
C GLY A 47 -2.74 -12.71 -2.32
N LYS A 48 -1.82 -11.87 -2.81
CA LYS A 48 -0.92 -12.21 -3.92
C LYS A 48 0.35 -12.83 -3.34
N ALA A 49 0.74 -14.00 -3.82
CA ALA A 49 2.00 -14.63 -3.47
C ALA A 49 2.92 -14.68 -4.69
N GLY A 50 4.14 -14.16 -4.54
CA GLY A 50 5.23 -14.27 -5.50
C GLY A 50 6.30 -15.22 -4.99
N VAL A 51 6.79 -16.09 -5.86
CA VAL A 51 7.93 -16.98 -5.57
C VAL A 51 9.02 -16.70 -6.59
N ARG A 52 10.23 -16.44 -6.11
CA ARG A 52 11.44 -16.30 -6.95
C ARG A 52 12.48 -17.31 -6.48
N VAL A 53 13.02 -18.08 -7.42
CA VAL A 53 14.04 -19.09 -7.17
C VAL A 53 15.24 -18.81 -8.08
N SER A 54 16.43 -18.61 -7.52
CA SER A 54 17.71 -18.66 -8.25
C SER A 54 18.37 -20.03 -8.09
N HIS A 55 19.16 -20.48 -9.07
CA HIS A 55 19.50 -21.90 -9.28
C HIS A 55 20.74 -22.38 -8.50
N ARG A 56 20.75 -23.67 -8.14
CA ARG A 56 21.74 -24.40 -7.31
C ARG A 56 23.23 -24.35 -7.72
N ASN A 57 23.54 -24.01 -8.98
CA ASN A 57 24.92 -23.91 -9.48
C ASN A 57 25.46 -22.47 -9.41
N ASP A 58 24.64 -21.53 -8.94
CA ASP A 58 25.05 -20.19 -8.58
C ASP A 58 25.37 -20.17 -7.07
N PRO A 59 26.52 -19.63 -6.64
CA PRO A 59 26.78 -19.35 -5.22
C PRO A 59 25.73 -18.44 -4.54
N ARG A 60 24.75 -17.92 -5.31
CA ARG A 60 23.57 -17.17 -4.86
C ARG A 60 22.26 -17.99 -4.87
N ASP A 61 22.30 -19.30 -4.62
CA ASP A 61 21.08 -20.11 -4.44
C ASP A 61 20.18 -19.44 -3.38
N ARG A 62 19.04 -18.91 -3.83
CA ARG A 62 18.14 -18.08 -3.02
C ARG A 62 16.71 -18.37 -3.42
N VAL A 63 15.91 -18.73 -2.43
CA VAL A 63 14.46 -18.80 -2.54
C VAL A 63 13.88 -17.60 -1.82
N VAL A 64 13.10 -16.78 -2.53
CA VAL A 64 12.33 -15.68 -1.93
C VAL A 64 10.86 -15.95 -2.16
N ILE A 65 10.11 -16.04 -1.07
CA ILE A 65 8.66 -16.09 -1.08
C ILE A 65 8.15 -14.79 -0.48
N ARG A 66 7.37 -14.04 -1.24
CA ARG A 66 6.71 -12.83 -0.76
C ARG A 66 5.21 -13.01 -0.86
N ILE A 67 4.50 -12.73 0.22
CA ILE A 67 3.04 -12.77 0.29
C ILE A 67 2.57 -11.37 0.68
N ASP A 68 1.88 -10.70 -0.23
CA ASP A 68 1.13 -9.49 0.11
C ASP A 68 -0.19 -9.94 0.75
N CYS A 69 -0.42 -9.47 1.97
CA CYS A 69 -1.50 -9.91 2.84
C CYS A 69 -2.61 -8.84 2.87
N PRO A 70 -3.76 -9.10 2.24
CA PRO A 70 -4.96 -8.33 2.48
C PRO A 70 -5.33 -8.45 3.94
N GLY A 71 -5.80 -7.38 4.54
CA GLY A 71 -6.08 -7.35 5.96
C GLY A 71 -7.13 -6.31 6.31
N THR A 72 -7.51 -6.28 7.58
CA THR A 72 -8.45 -5.28 8.08
C THR A 72 -7.90 -4.53 9.28
N TRP A 73 -8.05 -3.21 9.26
CA TRP A 73 -7.86 -2.34 10.43
C TRP A 73 -9.22 -1.85 10.93
N LEU A 74 -9.24 -1.44 12.20
CA LEU A 74 -10.44 -1.01 12.89
C LEU A 74 -10.37 0.50 13.13
N GLU A 75 -11.48 1.20 12.95
CA GLU A 75 -11.66 2.56 13.46
C GLU A 75 -12.99 2.60 14.23
N PRO A 76 -13.25 3.65 15.04
CA PRO A 76 -14.53 3.80 15.75
C PRO A 76 -15.75 3.70 14.82
N GLY A 77 -15.61 4.15 13.57
CA GLY A 77 -16.68 4.15 12.56
C GLY A 77 -16.88 2.83 11.81
N GLY A 78 -15.98 1.85 11.96
CA GLY A 78 -16.13 0.57 11.27
C GLY A 78 -14.85 -0.22 11.05
N THR A 79 -14.96 -1.24 10.20
CA THR A 79 -13.84 -2.08 9.78
C THR A 79 -13.50 -1.78 8.33
N TYR A 80 -12.23 -1.54 8.05
CA TYR A 80 -11.73 -1.20 6.73
C TYR A 80 -10.75 -2.25 6.24
N ARG A 81 -10.63 -2.37 4.91
CA ARG A 81 -9.82 -3.39 4.25
C ARG A 81 -8.77 -2.75 3.36
N ALA A 82 -7.55 -3.28 3.41
CA ALA A 82 -6.51 -3.04 2.43
C ALA A 82 -6.13 -4.37 1.77
N GLU A 83 -5.85 -4.37 0.47
CA GLU A 83 -5.34 -5.54 -0.26
C GLU A 83 -3.86 -5.81 0.04
N LYS A 84 -3.17 -4.82 0.63
CA LYS A 84 -1.80 -4.95 1.13
C LYS A 84 -1.68 -4.24 2.47
N LEU A 85 -2.21 -4.87 3.53
CA LEU A 85 -2.07 -4.34 4.90
C LEU A 85 -0.71 -4.72 5.49
N PHE A 86 -0.29 -5.95 5.21
CA PHE A 86 1.01 -6.49 5.54
C PHE A 86 1.65 -7.11 4.31
N ALA A 87 2.97 -7.29 4.36
CA ALA A 87 3.64 -8.24 3.50
C ALA A 87 4.57 -9.12 4.33
N VAL A 88 4.56 -10.41 4.02
CA VAL A 88 5.48 -11.40 4.59
C VAL A 88 6.49 -11.76 3.53
N GLN A 89 7.76 -11.71 3.86
CA GLN A 89 8.85 -12.16 3.00
C GLN A 89 9.66 -13.22 3.73
N VAL A 90 9.89 -14.36 3.08
CA VAL A 90 10.76 -15.42 3.58
C VAL A 90 11.83 -15.65 2.55
N GLU A 91 13.08 -15.46 2.97
CA GLU A 91 14.25 -15.69 2.16
C GLU A 91 15.06 -16.84 2.72
N VAL A 92 15.46 -17.76 1.86
CA VAL A 92 16.39 -18.83 2.19
C VAL A 92 17.61 -18.70 1.31
N TRP A 93 18.79 -18.56 1.92
CA TRP A 93 20.07 -18.39 1.25
C TRP A 93 20.95 -19.62 1.43
N GLY A 94 21.39 -20.22 0.33
CA GLY A 94 22.27 -21.38 0.31
C GLY A 94 21.77 -22.56 1.16
N GLY A 95 20.46 -22.62 1.42
CA GLY A 95 19.84 -23.57 2.34
C GLY A 95 20.25 -23.43 3.81
N THR A 96 21.05 -22.45 4.22
CA THR A 96 21.61 -22.41 5.59
C THR A 96 21.13 -21.22 6.42
N LEU A 97 20.76 -20.12 5.76
CA LEU A 97 20.20 -18.94 6.39
C LEU A 97 18.76 -18.76 5.95
N LEU A 98 17.85 -18.61 6.91
CA LEU A 98 16.48 -18.17 6.68
C LEU A 98 16.31 -16.80 7.30
N VAL A 99 15.80 -15.85 6.53
CA VAL A 99 15.37 -14.54 7.00
C VAL A 99 13.87 -14.41 6.76
N ALA A 100 13.11 -14.15 7.81
CA ALA A 100 11.70 -13.80 7.70
C ALA A 100 11.54 -12.31 7.98
N THR A 101 10.82 -11.61 7.13
CA THR A 101 10.52 -10.18 7.26
C THR A 101 9.01 -9.97 7.25
N LEU A 102 8.53 -9.13 8.17
CA LEU A 102 7.17 -8.63 8.19
C LEU A 102 7.20 -7.13 7.94
N GLU A 103 6.47 -6.66 6.94
CA GLU A 103 6.25 -5.24 6.66
C GLU A 103 4.79 -4.88 6.92
N THR A 104 4.52 -3.67 7.38
CA THR A 104 3.16 -3.11 7.43
C THR A 104 3.07 -1.77 6.71
N TYR A 105 1.91 -1.49 6.13
CA TYR A 105 1.67 -0.35 5.23
C TYR A 105 0.62 0.62 5.76
N SER A 106 0.22 0.51 7.03
CA SER A 106 -0.80 1.37 7.62
C SER A 106 -0.25 2.14 8.81
N ASP A 107 -0.77 3.36 9.00
CA ASP A 107 -0.58 4.13 10.24
C ASP A 107 -1.54 3.72 11.36
N ALA A 108 -2.48 2.78 11.15
CA ALA A 108 -3.47 2.41 12.17
C ALA A 108 -2.85 1.88 13.48
N TRP A 109 -1.57 1.52 13.44
CA TRP A 109 -0.76 1.06 14.57
C TRP A 109 -0.10 2.19 15.36
N LEU A 110 -0.24 3.44 14.91
CA LEU A 110 0.45 4.61 15.44
C LEU A 110 -0.52 5.52 16.20
N THR A 111 -0.01 6.23 17.19
CA THR A 111 -0.80 7.19 17.98
C THR A 111 -1.13 8.48 17.22
N ARG A 112 -0.40 8.75 16.12
CA ARG A 112 -0.65 9.81 15.14
C ARG A 112 -0.67 9.25 13.72
N ASP A 113 -1.52 9.77 12.85
CA ASP A 113 -1.60 9.38 11.43
C ASP A 113 -0.42 9.98 10.62
N THR A 114 -0.22 9.53 9.37
CA THR A 114 0.90 10.06 8.54
C THR A 114 0.76 11.54 8.13
N ARG A 115 -0.36 12.19 8.49
CA ARG A 115 -0.58 13.64 8.38
C ARG A 115 -0.38 14.37 9.73
N GLY A 116 0.18 13.68 10.73
CA GLY A 116 0.52 14.25 12.03
C GLY A 116 -0.66 14.42 12.99
N ARG A 117 -1.86 13.95 12.63
CA ARG A 117 -3.08 14.11 13.45
C ARG A 117 -3.19 13.00 14.48
N GLU A 118 -3.70 13.31 15.65
CA GLU A 118 -3.87 12.32 16.71
C GLU A 118 -4.99 11.32 16.39
N GLN A 119 -4.72 10.03 16.66
CA GLN A 119 -5.68 8.94 16.45
C GLN A 119 -5.65 7.89 17.58
N PRO A 120 -5.75 8.30 18.87
CA PRO A 120 -5.63 7.38 20.02
C PRO A 120 -6.64 6.23 20.00
N GLU A 121 -7.85 6.47 19.50
CA GLU A 121 -8.90 5.44 19.44
C GLU A 121 -8.60 4.37 18.38
N VAL A 122 -8.10 4.78 17.20
CA VAL A 122 -7.65 3.86 16.15
C VAL A 122 -6.46 3.03 16.67
N TYR A 123 -5.50 3.68 17.32
CA TYR A 123 -4.36 3.00 17.94
C TYR A 123 -4.81 1.95 18.97
N ALA A 124 -5.70 2.32 19.89
CA ALA A 124 -6.18 1.43 20.96
C ALA A 124 -6.87 0.17 20.42
N LEU A 125 -7.55 0.27 19.27
CA LEU A 125 -8.21 -0.87 18.62
C LEU A 125 -7.24 -1.80 17.88
N ASN A 126 -6.09 -1.29 17.41
CA ASN A 126 -5.22 -2.01 16.48
C ASN A 126 -3.85 -2.41 17.04
N ALA A 127 -3.24 -1.59 17.90
CA ALA A 127 -1.92 -1.87 18.45
C ALA A 127 -1.84 -3.21 19.21
N PRO A 128 -2.84 -3.62 20.02
CA PRO A 128 -2.82 -4.94 20.66
C PRO A 128 -2.85 -6.10 19.66
N ARG A 129 -3.53 -5.93 18.51
CA ARG A 129 -3.61 -6.94 17.45
C ARG A 129 -2.24 -7.16 16.80
N LEU A 130 -1.53 -6.06 16.51
CA LEU A 130 -0.16 -6.11 15.99
C LEU A 130 0.79 -6.74 17.00
N ALA A 131 0.74 -6.31 18.27
CA ALA A 131 1.57 -6.86 19.33
C ALA A 131 1.38 -8.39 19.49
N ALA A 132 0.13 -8.86 19.47
CA ALA A 132 -0.18 -10.29 19.53
C ALA A 132 0.37 -11.06 18.31
N ALA A 133 0.32 -10.48 17.11
CA ALA A 133 0.90 -11.10 15.92
C ALA A 133 2.43 -11.20 16.01
N LEU A 134 3.11 -10.13 16.44
CA LEU A 134 4.55 -10.10 16.62
C LEU A 134 5.00 -11.11 17.69
N ASP A 135 4.28 -11.21 18.79
CA ASP A 135 4.53 -12.21 19.84
C ASP A 135 4.35 -13.64 19.30
N GLY A 136 3.24 -13.90 18.59
CA GLY A 136 2.96 -15.21 17.97
C GLY A 136 3.99 -15.62 16.91
N ILE A 137 4.48 -14.67 16.11
CA ILE A 137 5.57 -14.90 15.15
C ILE A 137 6.89 -15.16 15.89
N SER A 138 7.19 -14.39 16.93
CA SER A 138 8.41 -14.56 17.72
C SER A 138 8.46 -15.92 18.42
N ALA A 139 7.32 -16.36 18.97
CA ALA A 139 7.17 -17.69 19.54
C ALA A 139 7.34 -18.80 18.49
N LEU A 140 6.84 -18.59 17.26
CA LEU A 140 7.01 -19.51 16.14
C LEU A 140 8.48 -19.60 15.69
N LEU A 141 9.17 -18.48 15.59
CA LEU A 141 10.54 -18.39 15.07
C LEU A 141 11.62 -18.55 16.15
N GLY A 142 11.23 -18.59 17.43
CA GLY A 142 12.10 -18.91 18.55
C GLY A 142 12.88 -17.74 19.15
N GLY A 143 12.47 -16.50 18.90
CA GLY A 143 13.11 -15.29 19.41
C GLY A 143 12.38 -14.01 19.01
N PRO A 144 12.67 -12.87 19.68
CA PRO A 144 12.09 -11.58 19.31
C PRO A 144 12.57 -11.13 17.92
N PRO A 145 11.82 -10.25 17.23
CA PRO A 145 12.31 -9.65 16.00
C PRO A 145 13.47 -8.70 16.28
N GLU A 146 14.27 -8.47 15.25
CA GLU A 146 15.00 -7.22 15.08
C GLU A 146 14.06 -6.19 14.44
N PRO A 147 13.68 -5.11 15.16
CA PRO A 147 12.88 -4.04 14.57
C PRO A 147 13.70 -3.28 13.54
N GLY A 148 13.07 -2.88 12.44
CA GLY A 148 13.70 -2.03 11.42
C GLY A 148 14.06 -0.65 11.95
N GLU A 149 14.85 0.08 11.17
CA GLU A 149 15.25 1.45 11.48
C GLU A 149 14.06 2.40 11.57
N GLU A 150 14.21 3.46 12.36
CA GLU A 150 13.28 4.57 12.38
C GLU A 150 13.25 5.27 11.02
N ASN A 151 12.05 5.51 10.51
CA ASN A 151 11.84 6.12 9.20
C ASN A 151 10.92 7.35 9.31
N ARG A 152 10.63 7.98 8.16
CA ARG A 152 9.75 9.16 8.05
C ARG A 152 8.34 8.97 8.62
N TYR A 153 7.87 7.73 8.80
CA TYR A 153 6.55 7.40 9.33
C TYR A 153 6.58 7.02 10.81
N ALA A 154 7.52 6.15 11.22
CA ALA A 154 7.49 5.55 12.55
C ALA A 154 8.84 4.97 13.00
N ALA A 155 8.91 4.65 14.29
CA ALA A 155 10.02 3.95 14.94
C ALA A 155 9.58 2.55 15.41
N PRO A 156 9.92 1.46 14.68
CA PRO A 156 9.60 0.10 15.08
C PRO A 156 10.19 -0.29 16.44
N SER A 157 9.49 -1.16 17.16
CA SER A 157 9.90 -1.80 18.42
C SER A 157 9.57 -3.28 18.38
N THR A 158 10.04 -4.08 19.34
CA THR A 158 9.81 -5.54 19.34
C THR A 158 8.34 -5.94 19.50
N THR A 159 7.48 -5.03 19.95
CA THR A 159 6.04 -5.26 20.19
C THR A 159 5.13 -4.37 19.35
N GLY A 160 5.68 -3.63 18.38
CA GLY A 160 4.93 -2.71 17.52
C GLY A 160 5.76 -1.48 17.20
N PHE A 161 5.31 -0.31 17.65
CA PHE A 161 6.00 0.96 17.42
C PHE A 161 6.24 1.70 18.74
N ARG A 162 7.34 2.44 18.82
CA ARG A 162 7.59 3.38 19.91
C ARG A 162 6.59 4.55 19.81
N ASP A 163 6.04 4.97 20.95
CA ASP A 163 5.20 6.16 20.98
C ASP A 163 6.08 7.41 20.93
N VAL A 164 6.04 8.12 19.80
CA VAL A 164 6.84 9.33 19.54
C VAL A 164 6.14 10.62 19.98
N ARG A 165 5.04 10.55 20.74
CA ARG A 165 4.31 11.75 21.23
C ARG A 165 5.16 12.75 22.00
N ALA A 166 6.22 12.30 22.68
CA ALA A 166 7.07 13.17 23.49
C ALA A 166 8.09 13.97 22.65
N GLU A 167 8.60 13.37 21.57
CA GLU A 167 9.66 13.95 20.72
C GLU A 167 9.09 14.59 19.44
N GLY A 168 7.86 14.23 19.07
CA GLY A 168 7.26 14.56 17.78
C GLY A 168 7.78 13.65 16.67
N PRO A 169 7.00 13.38 15.60
CA PRO A 169 7.53 12.69 14.44
C PRO A 169 8.62 13.54 13.78
N ALA A 170 9.55 12.90 13.08
CA ALA A 170 10.55 13.62 12.27
C ALA A 170 9.91 14.56 11.21
N TYR A 171 8.65 14.29 10.82
CA TYR A 171 7.88 15.07 9.86
C TYR A 171 6.41 15.17 10.27
N ASP A 172 5.84 16.38 10.21
CA ASP A 172 4.44 16.62 10.57
C ASP A 172 3.43 16.14 9.51
N ASP A 173 3.82 16.11 8.23
CA ASP A 173 2.99 15.58 7.13
C ASP A 173 3.83 14.72 6.18
N ALA A 174 4.15 13.51 6.64
CA ALA A 174 4.86 12.54 5.82
C ALA A 174 4.02 12.09 4.61
N TRP A 175 2.69 12.15 4.70
CA TRP A 175 1.80 11.81 3.59
C TRP A 175 1.97 12.79 2.42
N GLY A 176 1.71 14.08 2.62
CA GLY A 176 1.81 15.08 1.57
C GLY A 176 3.25 15.27 1.08
N THR A 177 4.22 15.22 1.99
CA THR A 177 5.64 15.44 1.65
C THR A 177 6.23 14.28 0.84
N PHE A 178 5.86 13.04 1.16
CA PHE A 178 6.57 11.87 0.67
C PHE A 178 5.70 10.84 -0.03
N GLU A 179 4.57 10.47 0.58
CA GLU A 179 3.71 9.42 0.04
C GLU A 179 3.08 9.84 -1.29
N THR A 180 2.65 11.09 -1.42
CA THR A 180 2.14 11.61 -2.72
C THR A 180 3.20 11.49 -3.82
N LEU A 181 4.47 11.81 -3.54
CA LEU A 181 5.56 11.64 -4.51
C LEU A 181 5.82 10.17 -4.84
N ASP A 182 5.81 9.28 -3.84
CA ASP A 182 6.04 7.85 -4.04
C ASP A 182 4.92 7.21 -4.86
N ARG A 183 3.67 7.63 -4.66
CA ARG A 183 2.52 7.21 -5.47
C ARG A 183 2.67 7.65 -6.92
N THR A 184 3.07 8.91 -7.16
CA THR A 184 3.33 9.41 -8.51
C THR A 184 4.43 8.60 -9.18
N ARG A 185 5.58 8.38 -8.53
CA ARG A 185 6.67 7.56 -9.08
C ARG A 185 6.23 6.13 -9.39
N LEU A 186 5.43 5.53 -8.51
CA LEU A 186 4.95 4.17 -8.68
C LEU A 186 3.96 4.06 -9.86
N LEU A 187 3.11 5.07 -10.05
CA LEU A 187 2.22 5.16 -11.20
C LEU A 187 3.03 5.38 -12.50
N ASP A 188 3.95 6.32 -12.51
CA ASP A 188 4.81 6.63 -13.66
C ASP A 188 5.64 5.42 -14.11
N SER A 189 6.08 4.58 -13.18
CA SER A 189 6.83 3.36 -13.50
C SER A 189 6.05 2.36 -14.36
N ARG A 190 4.72 2.44 -14.37
CA ARG A 190 3.82 1.61 -15.18
C ARG A 190 3.46 2.23 -16.53
N LEU A 191 3.87 3.47 -16.77
CA LEU A 191 3.50 4.24 -17.94
C LEU A 191 4.69 4.34 -18.91
N PRO A 192 4.46 4.28 -20.23
CA PRO A 192 5.47 4.72 -21.17
C PRO A 192 5.73 6.22 -20.98
N ARG A 193 6.95 6.68 -21.24
CA ARG A 193 7.25 8.12 -21.25
C ARG A 193 6.43 8.83 -22.34
N SER A 194 5.89 10.00 -22.03
CA SER A 194 5.10 10.81 -22.95
C SER A 194 5.18 12.28 -22.53
N GLU A 195 5.05 13.19 -23.50
CA GLU A 195 4.91 14.63 -23.27
C GLU A 195 3.42 15.05 -23.23
N ASP A 196 2.49 14.10 -23.38
CA ASP A 196 1.05 14.32 -23.53
C ASP A 196 0.28 14.27 -22.18
N ASP A 197 0.98 14.43 -21.06
CA ASP A 197 0.35 14.49 -19.73
C ASP A 197 -0.27 15.86 -19.47
N TYR A 198 -1.50 15.93 -18.98
CA TYR A 198 -1.98 17.21 -18.43
C TYR A 198 -1.11 17.64 -17.25
N GLU A 199 -1.18 18.93 -16.88
CA GLU A 199 -0.65 19.37 -15.59
C GLU A 199 -1.26 18.48 -14.49
N GLN A 200 -0.43 18.00 -13.58
CA GLN A 200 -0.82 17.04 -12.54
C GLN A 200 -1.01 17.71 -11.18
N ILE A 201 -0.73 19.01 -11.09
CA ILE A 201 -0.95 19.84 -9.91
C ILE A 201 -2.14 20.76 -10.17
N ALA A 202 -3.04 20.88 -9.19
CA ALA A 202 -4.18 21.78 -9.29
C ALA A 202 -4.24 22.71 -8.09
N ASP A 203 -4.37 24.00 -8.37
CA ASP A 203 -4.69 25.02 -7.37
C ASP A 203 -6.21 25.15 -7.25
N GLY A 204 -6.77 24.70 -6.13
CA GLY A 204 -8.20 24.79 -5.86
C GLY A 204 -9.01 23.53 -6.23
N PRO A 205 -10.34 23.66 -6.41
CA PRO A 205 -11.24 22.52 -6.44
C PRO A 205 -11.08 21.66 -7.69
N VAL A 206 -11.32 20.35 -7.52
CA VAL A 206 -11.25 19.35 -8.58
C VAL A 206 -12.56 18.59 -8.70
N ARG A 207 -12.95 18.25 -9.93
CA ARG A 207 -14.02 17.28 -10.19
C ARG A 207 -13.41 15.92 -10.40
N TYR A 208 -14.07 14.88 -9.90
CA TYR A 208 -13.57 13.52 -9.99
C TYR A 208 -14.67 12.50 -10.19
N VAL A 209 -14.30 11.35 -10.74
CA VAL A 209 -15.14 10.16 -10.84
C VAL A 209 -14.42 8.97 -10.24
N ALA A 210 -15.14 8.16 -9.47
CA ALA A 210 -14.59 6.96 -8.86
C ALA A 210 -14.48 5.84 -9.91
N VAL A 211 -13.30 5.22 -9.96
CA VAL A 211 -13.04 4.03 -10.74
C VAL A 211 -13.21 2.82 -9.83
N ARG A 212 -14.01 1.84 -10.26
CA ARG A 212 -14.36 0.67 -9.46
C ARG A 212 -14.12 -0.64 -10.21
N ARG A 213 -13.81 -1.68 -9.47
CA ARG A 213 -13.91 -3.07 -9.94
C ARG A 213 -14.66 -3.86 -8.88
N ASP A 214 -15.74 -4.49 -9.30
CA ASP A 214 -16.72 -5.10 -8.40
C ASP A 214 -17.21 -4.07 -7.35
N ASP A 215 -17.13 -4.40 -6.07
CA ASP A 215 -17.48 -3.54 -4.95
C ASP A 215 -16.31 -2.64 -4.47
N ARG A 216 -15.13 -2.70 -5.10
CA ARG A 216 -13.93 -1.98 -4.66
C ARG A 216 -13.67 -0.74 -5.51
N THR A 217 -13.37 0.39 -4.86
CA THR A 217 -12.81 1.57 -5.53
C THR A 217 -11.31 1.33 -5.77
N LEU A 218 -10.82 1.60 -6.98
CA LEU A 218 -9.41 1.53 -7.39
C LEU A 218 -8.73 2.90 -7.33
N GLY A 219 -9.48 3.97 -7.50
CA GLY A 219 -8.97 5.34 -7.48
C GLY A 219 -9.93 6.30 -8.14
N PHE A 220 -9.44 7.47 -8.52
CA PHE A 220 -10.25 8.57 -9.03
C PHE A 220 -9.60 9.21 -10.24
N VAL A 221 -10.33 9.28 -11.36
CA VAL A 221 -9.96 10.17 -12.49
C VAL A 221 -10.48 11.56 -12.14
N TRP A 222 -9.66 12.59 -12.31
CA TRP A 222 -10.02 13.95 -11.91
C TRP A 222 -9.57 15.00 -12.91
N ALA A 223 -10.20 16.17 -12.84
CA ALA A 223 -9.82 17.38 -13.55
C ALA A 223 -10.09 18.62 -12.70
N ALA A 224 -9.20 19.61 -12.74
CA ALA A 224 -9.37 20.89 -12.07
C ALA A 224 -10.60 21.63 -12.60
N VAL A 225 -11.31 22.33 -11.71
CA VAL A 225 -12.53 23.06 -12.08
C VAL A 225 -12.26 24.22 -13.03
N ASP A 226 -11.06 24.79 -12.98
CA ASP A 226 -10.58 25.86 -13.87
C ASP A 226 -9.97 25.34 -15.19
N ASP A 227 -10.04 24.03 -15.43
CA ASP A 227 -9.56 23.37 -16.64
C ASP A 227 -8.03 23.42 -16.83
N SER A 228 -7.27 23.65 -15.75
CA SER A 228 -5.79 23.73 -15.78
C SER A 228 -5.09 22.37 -15.77
N ALA A 229 -5.65 21.39 -15.05
CA ALA A 229 -4.98 20.14 -14.69
C ALA A 229 -5.92 18.93 -14.71
N ALA A 230 -5.39 17.74 -14.95
CA ALA A 230 -6.12 16.47 -14.85
C ALA A 230 -5.17 15.31 -14.58
N GLY A 231 -5.71 14.28 -13.94
CA GLY A 231 -4.91 13.10 -13.65
C GLY A 231 -5.71 11.98 -13.01
N TYR A 232 -4.98 11.12 -12.31
CA TYR A 232 -5.53 9.99 -11.59
C TYR A 232 -4.92 9.90 -10.19
N VAL A 233 -5.78 9.73 -9.18
CA VAL A 233 -5.37 9.52 -7.79
C VAL A 233 -5.62 8.05 -7.41
N PRO A 234 -4.58 7.21 -7.23
CA PRO A 234 -4.74 5.78 -6.92
C PRO A 234 -5.20 5.57 -5.47
N ARG A 235 -6.14 4.66 -5.22
CA ARG A 235 -6.48 4.24 -3.85
C ARG A 235 -5.50 3.17 -3.39
N THR A 236 -4.49 3.54 -2.60
CA THR A 236 -3.42 2.62 -2.13
C THR A 236 -3.96 1.37 -1.42
N ALA A 237 -5.08 1.50 -0.70
CA ALA A 237 -5.77 0.37 -0.07
C ALA A 237 -6.25 -0.71 -1.08
N ALA A 238 -6.46 -0.37 -2.36
CA ALA A 238 -6.79 -1.34 -3.42
C ALA A 238 -5.55 -2.09 -3.96
N GLY A 239 -4.34 -1.79 -3.47
CA GLY A 239 -3.09 -2.45 -3.86
C GLY A 239 -2.69 -2.14 -5.31
N ASP A 240 -1.90 -3.02 -5.92
CA ASP A 240 -1.34 -2.79 -7.27
C ASP A 240 -2.39 -2.53 -8.35
N GLU A 241 -3.59 -3.11 -8.23
CA GLU A 241 -4.67 -2.89 -9.19
C GLU A 241 -5.08 -1.41 -9.29
N ALA A 242 -4.94 -0.64 -8.20
CA ALA A 242 -5.19 0.79 -8.21
C ALA A 242 -4.26 1.54 -9.17
N PHE A 243 -3.00 1.13 -9.23
CA PHE A 243 -1.97 1.74 -10.05
C PHE A 243 -2.01 1.23 -11.50
N ASP A 244 -2.31 -0.05 -11.70
CA ASP A 244 -2.54 -0.61 -13.03
C ASP A 244 -3.74 0.07 -13.71
N ALA A 245 -4.84 0.25 -12.97
CA ALA A 245 -5.98 1.01 -13.46
C ALA A 245 -5.64 2.48 -13.69
N GLY A 246 -4.84 3.07 -12.82
CA GLY A 246 -4.33 4.43 -13.00
C GLY A 246 -3.55 4.60 -14.29
N ALA A 247 -2.66 3.67 -14.62
CA ALA A 247 -1.87 3.73 -15.85
C ALA A 247 -2.77 3.69 -17.10
N ALA A 248 -3.82 2.88 -17.07
CA ALA A 248 -4.80 2.82 -18.15
C ALA A 248 -5.60 4.13 -18.28
N TRP A 249 -6.05 4.72 -17.18
CA TRP A 249 -6.79 5.99 -17.20
C TRP A 249 -5.91 7.18 -17.57
N VAL A 250 -4.65 7.24 -17.12
CA VAL A 250 -3.70 8.26 -17.57
C VAL A 250 -3.44 8.13 -19.07
N THR A 251 -3.37 6.91 -19.61
CA THR A 251 -3.25 6.70 -21.07
C THR A 251 -4.47 7.25 -21.82
N VAL A 252 -5.68 7.06 -21.29
CA VAL A 252 -6.90 7.69 -21.82
C VAL A 252 -6.84 9.23 -21.76
N LEU A 253 -6.32 9.80 -20.68
CA LEU A 253 -6.14 11.26 -20.57
C LEU A 253 -5.10 11.78 -21.58
N ARG A 254 -4.00 11.07 -21.81
CA ARG A 254 -3.01 11.41 -22.84
C ARG A 254 -3.59 11.39 -24.25
N GLU A 255 -4.47 10.43 -24.56
CA GLU A 255 -5.21 10.41 -25.83
C GLU A 255 -6.13 11.62 -25.99
N ALA A 256 -6.83 12.00 -24.92
CA ALA A 256 -7.69 13.18 -24.90
C ALA A 256 -6.88 14.47 -25.13
N ARG A 257 -5.71 14.60 -24.49
CA ARG A 257 -4.82 15.75 -24.67
C ARG A 257 -4.28 15.84 -26.11
N ARG A 258 -3.83 14.71 -26.68
CA ARG A 258 -3.42 14.63 -28.09
C ARG A 258 -4.54 15.00 -29.07
N SER A 259 -5.78 14.76 -28.68
CA SER A 259 -6.97 15.13 -29.46
C SER A 259 -7.44 16.56 -29.21
N GLY A 260 -6.71 17.34 -28.40
CA GLY A 260 -7.01 18.75 -28.11
C GLY A 260 -8.14 18.98 -27.10
N LEU A 261 -8.53 17.95 -26.34
CA LEU A 261 -9.53 18.12 -25.28
C LEU A 261 -8.92 18.86 -24.09
N THR A 262 -9.72 19.70 -23.44
CA THR A 262 -9.36 20.29 -22.14
C THR A 262 -9.52 19.25 -21.02
N PRO A 263 -8.86 19.40 -19.86
CA PRO A 263 -9.02 18.51 -18.69
C PRO A 263 -10.47 18.10 -18.35
N LEU A 264 -11.39 19.07 -18.23
CA LEU A 264 -12.81 18.82 -17.95
C LEU A 264 -13.52 18.13 -19.12
N ALA A 265 -13.16 18.46 -20.37
CA ALA A 265 -13.69 17.77 -21.52
C ALA A 265 -13.21 16.30 -21.56
N ALA A 266 -11.94 16.05 -21.21
CA ALA A 266 -11.35 14.73 -21.09
C ALA A 266 -12.03 13.90 -19.98
N LEU A 267 -12.28 14.49 -18.81
CA LEU A 267 -13.02 13.83 -17.73
C LEU A 267 -14.44 13.43 -18.17
N ARG A 268 -15.15 14.33 -18.88
CA ARG A 268 -16.48 14.02 -19.44
C ARG A 268 -16.42 12.94 -20.53
N ASP A 269 -15.35 12.91 -21.32
CA ASP A 269 -15.15 11.87 -22.33
C ASP A 269 -14.88 10.50 -21.68
N ALA A 270 -14.02 10.46 -20.66
CA ALA A 270 -13.68 9.28 -19.89
C ALA A 270 -14.94 8.56 -19.35
N VAL A 271 -15.92 9.33 -18.86
CA VAL A 271 -17.21 8.79 -18.35
C VAL A 271 -18.05 8.13 -19.44
N ARG A 272 -17.96 8.58 -20.69
CA ARG A 272 -18.82 8.10 -21.80
C ARG A 272 -18.21 6.95 -22.59
N ARG A 273 -16.88 6.87 -22.64
CA ARG A 273 -16.21 5.81 -23.40
C ARG A 273 -16.26 4.47 -22.65
N PRO A 274 -16.22 3.35 -23.38
CA PRO A 274 -15.96 2.05 -22.75
C PRO A 274 -14.63 2.11 -21.99
N ALA A 275 -14.64 1.64 -20.75
CA ALA A 275 -13.41 1.58 -19.97
C ALA A 275 -12.45 0.52 -20.56
N PRO A 276 -11.13 0.77 -20.55
CA PRO A 276 -10.15 -0.27 -20.87
C PRO A 276 -10.34 -1.49 -19.95
N PRO A 277 -10.14 -2.73 -20.43
CA PRO A 277 -10.35 -3.95 -19.63
C PRO A 277 -9.60 -3.93 -18.28
N GLU A 278 -8.39 -3.41 -18.28
CA GLU A 278 -7.50 -3.27 -17.14
C GLU A 278 -7.91 -2.15 -16.16
N ALA A 279 -8.74 -1.19 -16.59
CA ALA A 279 -8.95 0.08 -15.91
C ALA A 279 -10.08 0.11 -14.87
N GLY A 280 -10.86 -0.97 -14.73
CA GLY A 280 -12.12 -0.92 -13.97
C GLY A 280 -13.16 -0.01 -14.64
N VAL A 281 -14.35 0.09 -14.06
CA VAL A 281 -15.47 0.89 -14.60
C VAL A 281 -15.67 2.17 -13.79
N ILE A 282 -16.04 3.25 -14.46
CA ILE A 282 -16.44 4.49 -13.77
C ILE A 282 -17.79 4.28 -13.09
N ALA A 283 -17.88 4.66 -11.81
CA ALA A 283 -19.11 4.57 -11.03
C ALA A 283 -20.22 5.44 -11.63
N GLN A 284 -21.47 4.94 -11.54
CA GLN A 284 -22.65 5.70 -11.94
C GLN A 284 -22.88 6.87 -10.99
N GLY A 285 -23.24 8.06 -11.50
CA GLY A 285 -23.53 9.24 -10.67
C GLY A 285 -22.96 10.58 -11.15
N GLY A 286 -22.19 10.59 -12.25
CA GLY A 286 -21.54 11.80 -12.75
C GLY A 286 -20.38 12.26 -11.84
N PRO A 287 -19.61 13.29 -12.24
CA PRO A 287 -18.48 13.77 -11.44
C PRO A 287 -18.93 14.40 -10.12
N ALA A 288 -18.29 13.99 -9.03
CA ALA A 288 -18.32 14.68 -7.75
C ALA A 288 -17.25 15.77 -7.71
N GLU A 289 -17.27 16.61 -6.67
CA GLU A 289 -16.31 17.70 -6.46
C GLU A 289 -15.58 17.54 -5.12
N ALA A 290 -14.29 17.82 -5.10
CA ALA A 290 -13.47 17.93 -3.89
C ALA A 290 -12.91 19.36 -3.81
N PRO A 291 -12.73 19.92 -2.59
CA PRO A 291 -12.30 21.32 -2.42
C PRO A 291 -10.86 21.56 -2.86
N SER A 292 -10.03 20.52 -2.96
CA SER A 292 -8.66 20.55 -3.46
C SER A 292 -8.21 19.17 -3.95
N LEU A 293 -7.09 19.10 -4.68
CA LEU A 293 -6.43 17.84 -5.00
C LEU A 293 -5.96 17.09 -3.74
N ASP A 294 -5.40 17.79 -2.75
CA ASP A 294 -5.00 17.17 -1.47
C ASP A 294 -6.19 16.54 -0.73
N ALA A 295 -7.38 17.17 -0.76
CA ALA A 295 -8.58 16.57 -0.18
C ALA A 295 -9.00 15.28 -0.90
N LEU A 296 -8.81 15.21 -2.22
CA LEU A 296 -9.03 13.98 -3.00
C LEU A 296 -7.97 12.92 -2.68
N GLU A 297 -6.71 13.32 -2.48
CA GLU A 297 -5.63 12.42 -2.06
C GLU A 297 -5.88 11.87 -0.66
N GLU A 298 -6.35 12.70 0.28
CA GLU A 298 -6.80 12.25 1.60
C GLU A 298 -7.92 11.20 1.51
N LEU A 299 -8.95 11.49 0.71
CA LEU A 299 -10.05 10.54 0.48
C LEU A 299 -9.52 9.20 -0.02
N SER A 300 -8.57 9.22 -0.96
CA SER A 300 -7.96 8.01 -1.54
C SER A 300 -7.06 7.22 -0.58
N GLY A 301 -6.52 7.88 0.45
CA GLY A 301 -5.60 7.27 1.42
C GLY A 301 -6.30 6.73 2.66
N ARG A 302 -7.42 7.31 3.07
CA ARG A 302 -8.19 6.91 4.26
C ARG A 302 -9.19 5.80 4.00
N TYR A 303 -9.98 5.91 2.93
CA TYR A 303 -11.13 5.03 2.70
C TYR A 303 -10.97 4.22 1.45
#